data_AF-A0A9X0A6T6-F1
#
_entry.id   AF-A0A9X0A6T6-F1
#
_cell.length_a   1.000
_cell.length_b   1.000
_cell.length_c   1.000
_cell.angle_alpha   90.00
_cell.angle_beta   90.00
_cell.angle_gamma   90.00
#
_symmetry.space_group_name_H-M   'P 1'
#
loop_
_entity.id
_entity.type
_entity.pdbx_description
1 polymer ?
#
loop_
_entity_poly.entity_id
_entity_poly.type
_entity_poly.pdbx_seq_one_letter_code
_entity_poly.pdbx_strand_id
1 'polypeptide(L)'
;MAAIQAAMNEWEQMTCIQFRNRTTERNYVEFFRGSGCWSYVGMNGGKQQLSLAGGCWYKGTVVHEIGHALGFFHEQSRPDRDNYVTIKMENIYDANKHNFKKHNSIDSLGTPYDYGSIMHYGARYFSKNGKPTIVPKQSGVTIGQRSGLSKMDAHQMRLRYSCSAPTTAAPTTATPSTAAPTPQSGK
;
A
#
# COMPACT_ATOMS: atom_id res chain seq x y z
N MET A 1 1.95 -2.50 -18.75
CA MET A 1 1.82 -3.84 -18.16
C MET A 1 2.85 -4.12 -17.07
N ALA A 2 4.15 -3.91 -17.29
CA ALA A 2 5.20 -4.20 -16.28
C ALA A 2 4.95 -3.58 -14.89
N ALA A 3 4.48 -2.33 -14.82
CA ALA A 3 4.17 -1.67 -13.54
C ALA A 3 3.01 -2.33 -12.77
N ILE A 4 2.00 -2.87 -13.48
CA ILE A 4 0.88 -3.58 -12.86
C ILE A 4 1.38 -4.89 -12.27
N GLN A 5 2.15 -5.68 -13.04
CA GLN A 5 2.70 -6.93 -12.55
C GLN A 5 3.61 -6.71 -11.34
N ALA A 6 4.49 -5.70 -11.40
CA ALA A 6 5.38 -5.38 -10.28
C ALA A 6 4.60 -4.98 -9.01
N ALA A 7 3.51 -4.23 -9.15
CA ALA A 7 2.67 -3.84 -8.02
C ALA A 7 1.88 -5.02 -7.44
N MET A 8 1.32 -5.90 -8.29
CA MET A 8 0.64 -7.13 -7.84
C MET A 8 1.62 -8.04 -7.09
N ASN A 9 2.82 -8.26 -7.64
CA ASN A 9 3.85 -9.08 -7.01
C ASN A 9 4.24 -8.55 -5.61
N GLU A 10 4.30 -7.23 -5.42
CA GLU A 10 4.65 -6.63 -4.12
C GLU A 10 3.58 -6.92 -3.06
N TRP A 11 2.30 -6.76 -3.41
CA TRP A 11 1.19 -7.15 -2.54
C TRP A 11 1.22 -8.66 -2.22
N GLU A 12 1.47 -9.51 -3.22
CA GLU A 12 1.55 -10.96 -3.06
C GLU A 12 2.71 -11.42 -2.18
N GLN A 13 3.86 -10.75 -2.25
CA GLN A 13 5.04 -11.09 -1.44
C GLN A 13 4.91 -10.62 0.00
N MET A 14 4.22 -9.50 0.23
CA MET A 14 4.15 -8.89 1.56
C MET A 14 2.88 -9.27 2.33
N THR A 15 1.89 -9.85 1.67
CA THR A 15 0.59 -10.22 2.26
C THR A 15 0.14 -11.60 1.80
N CYS A 16 -1.06 -12.04 2.19
CA CYS A 16 -1.67 -13.25 1.64
C CYS A 16 -2.59 -12.97 0.43
N ILE A 17 -2.68 -11.72 -0.03
CA ILE A 17 -3.45 -11.38 -1.23
C ILE A 17 -2.83 -12.08 -2.43
N GLN A 18 -3.67 -12.59 -3.33
CA GLN A 18 -3.25 -13.23 -4.57
C GLN A 18 -4.05 -12.65 -5.73
N PHE A 19 -3.38 -12.26 -6.80
CA PHE A 19 -4.02 -11.78 -8.02
C PHE A 19 -4.02 -12.89 -9.06
N ARG A 20 -5.15 -13.03 -9.76
CA ARG A 20 -5.27 -13.94 -10.89
C ARG A 20 -6.02 -13.27 -12.01
N ASN A 21 -5.69 -13.64 -13.25
CA ASN A 21 -6.46 -13.21 -14.39
C ASN A 21 -7.89 -13.75 -14.26
N ARG A 22 -8.85 -12.84 -14.37
CA ARG A 22 -10.26 -13.17 -14.35
C ARG A 22 -10.58 -14.15 -15.48
N THR A 23 -11.40 -15.15 -15.17
CA THR A 23 -12.05 -16.05 -16.12
C THR A 23 -13.55 -15.78 -16.13
N THR A 24 -14.29 -16.34 -15.16
CA THR A 24 -15.74 -16.27 -15.04
C THR A 24 -16.22 -15.54 -13.79
N GLU A 25 -15.29 -15.05 -12.96
CA GLU A 25 -15.64 -14.41 -11.69
C GLU A 25 -16.56 -13.21 -11.90
N ARG A 26 -17.61 -13.12 -11.09
CA ARG A 26 -18.59 -12.03 -11.12
C ARG A 26 -17.96 -10.69 -10.73
N ASN A 27 -17.13 -10.70 -9.70
CA ASN A 27 -16.50 -9.51 -9.14
C ASN A 27 -15.03 -9.49 -9.55
N TYR A 28 -14.58 -8.39 -10.16
CA TYR A 28 -13.20 -8.27 -10.64
C TYR A 28 -12.82 -6.81 -10.85
N VAL A 29 -11.51 -6.55 -10.80
CA VAL A 29 -10.93 -5.26 -11.16
C VAL A 29 -10.50 -5.28 -12.62
N GLU A 30 -10.92 -4.25 -13.37
CA GLU A 30 -10.45 -3.99 -14.74
C GLU A 30 -9.49 -2.80 -14.71
N PHE A 31 -8.20 -3.06 -14.95
CA PHE A 31 -7.24 -2.01 -15.23
C PHE A 31 -7.51 -1.44 -16.61
N PHE A 32 -7.72 -0.13 -16.70
CA PHE A 32 -7.97 0.53 -17.98
C PHE A 32 -7.27 1.89 -18.06
N ARG A 33 -7.09 2.38 -19.29
CA ARG A 33 -6.44 3.66 -19.56
C ARG A 33 -7.49 4.77 -19.60
N GLY A 34 -7.85 5.30 -18.44
CA GLY A 34 -8.80 6.40 -18.29
C GLY A 34 -8.11 7.76 -18.08
N SER A 35 -8.80 8.66 -17.37
CA SER A 35 -8.27 9.92 -16.87
C SER A 35 -7.80 9.79 -15.43
N GLY A 36 -6.68 10.43 -15.09
CA GLY A 36 -6.07 10.35 -13.75
C GLY A 36 -5.64 8.94 -13.33
N CYS A 37 -5.23 8.84 -12.06
CA CYS A 37 -4.99 7.57 -11.36
C CYS A 37 -6.05 7.47 -10.27
N TRP A 38 -6.88 6.42 -10.31
CA TRP A 38 -7.91 6.20 -9.28
C TRP A 38 -8.41 4.75 -9.27
N SER A 39 -8.93 4.34 -8.13
CA SER A 39 -9.72 3.12 -7.93
C SER A 39 -10.89 3.40 -6.99
N TYR A 40 -11.92 2.57 -7.07
CA TYR A 40 -12.87 2.43 -5.98
C TYR A 40 -12.20 1.88 -4.72
N VAL A 41 -12.77 2.20 -3.55
CA VAL A 41 -12.32 1.66 -2.26
C VAL A 41 -13.08 0.37 -1.94
N GLY A 42 -12.38 -0.77 -1.96
CA GLY A 42 -12.94 -2.09 -1.66
C GLY A 42 -13.71 -2.72 -2.82
N MET A 43 -14.38 -3.85 -2.54
CA MET A 43 -15.18 -4.60 -3.52
C MET A 43 -16.60 -4.01 -3.62
N ASN A 44 -16.91 -3.39 -4.76
CA ASN A 44 -18.23 -2.81 -5.03
C ASN A 44 -19.21 -3.79 -5.70
N GLY A 45 -18.73 -4.96 -6.10
CA GLY A 45 -19.49 -5.96 -6.85
C GLY A 45 -19.47 -5.73 -8.36
N GLY A 46 -19.53 -6.80 -9.13
CA GLY A 46 -19.44 -6.75 -10.60
C GLY A 46 -18.07 -6.33 -11.11
N LYS A 47 -18.04 -5.76 -12.33
CA LYS A 47 -16.86 -5.11 -12.89
C LYS A 47 -16.61 -3.79 -12.17
N GLN A 48 -15.46 -3.62 -11.53
CA GLN A 48 -15.02 -2.31 -11.03
C GLN A 48 -13.73 -1.89 -11.74
N GLN A 49 -13.67 -0.62 -12.14
CA GLN A 49 -12.56 -0.10 -12.92
C GLN A 49 -11.48 0.52 -12.03
N LEU A 50 -10.23 0.39 -12.48
CA LEU A 50 -9.05 1.06 -11.93
C LEU A 50 -8.35 1.81 -13.07
N SER A 51 -8.35 3.13 -13.00
CA SER A 51 -7.83 4.00 -14.06
C SER A 51 -6.34 4.24 -13.90
N LEU A 52 -5.59 4.05 -14.99
CA LEU A 52 -4.17 4.39 -15.11
C LEU A 52 -3.93 5.24 -16.37
N ALA A 53 -4.05 6.56 -16.22
CA ALA A 53 -3.73 7.52 -17.28
C ALA A 53 -2.21 7.65 -17.58
N GLY A 54 -1.85 8.52 -18.52
CA GLY A 54 -0.47 8.95 -18.72
C GLY A 54 0.11 9.53 -17.41
N GLY A 55 1.29 9.07 -16.99
CA GLY A 55 1.89 9.43 -15.71
C GLY A 55 1.51 8.54 -14.52
N CYS A 56 0.59 7.58 -14.67
CA CYS A 56 0.23 6.64 -13.61
C CYS A 56 1.04 5.33 -13.63
N TRP A 57 1.83 5.10 -14.69
CA TRP A 57 2.51 3.83 -14.97
C TRP A 57 3.82 3.63 -14.17
N TYR A 58 3.83 4.09 -12.92
CA TYR A 58 4.91 3.87 -11.95
C TYR A 58 4.46 2.84 -10.92
N LYS A 59 5.37 1.94 -10.51
CA LYS A 59 5.05 0.85 -9.58
C LYS A 59 4.28 1.34 -8.34
N GLY A 60 4.79 2.34 -7.62
CA GLY A 60 4.16 2.80 -6.38
C GLY A 60 2.80 3.48 -6.60
N THR A 61 2.57 4.13 -7.73
CA THR A 61 1.23 4.63 -8.08
C THR A 61 0.27 3.46 -8.27
N VAL A 62 0.67 2.41 -8.98
CA VAL A 62 -0.20 1.24 -9.16
C VAL A 62 -0.41 0.49 -7.84
N VAL A 63 0.61 0.39 -6.97
CA VAL A 63 0.47 -0.17 -5.61
C VAL A 63 -0.58 0.60 -4.81
N HIS A 64 -0.56 1.94 -4.87
CA HIS A 64 -1.54 2.81 -4.23
C HIS A 64 -2.97 2.54 -4.72
N GLU A 65 -3.18 2.50 -6.04
CA GLU A 65 -4.52 2.24 -6.61
C GLU A 65 -5.03 0.84 -6.30
N ILE A 66 -4.14 -0.17 -6.27
CA ILE A 66 -4.50 -1.51 -5.80
C ILE A 66 -4.86 -1.48 -4.31
N GLY A 67 -4.15 -0.72 -3.48
CA GLY A 67 -4.49 -0.52 -2.06
C GLY A 67 -5.92 0.00 -1.88
N HIS A 68 -6.34 0.97 -2.70
CA HIS A 68 -7.74 1.38 -2.77
C HIS A 68 -8.67 0.22 -3.12
N ALA A 69 -8.41 -0.52 -4.21
CA ALA A 69 -9.26 -1.67 -4.59
C ALA A 69 -9.39 -2.74 -3.49
N LEU A 70 -8.34 -2.93 -2.67
CA LEU A 70 -8.33 -3.83 -1.51
C LEU A 70 -9.03 -3.24 -0.26
N GLY A 71 -9.43 -1.97 -0.30
CA GLY A 71 -10.24 -1.34 0.74
C GLY A 71 -9.51 -0.37 1.64
N PHE A 72 -8.28 0.05 1.30
CA PHE A 72 -7.64 1.15 2.00
C PHE A 72 -8.18 2.50 1.55
N PHE A 73 -8.49 3.35 2.53
CA PHE A 73 -8.64 4.78 2.33
C PHE A 73 -7.27 5.46 2.44
N HIS A 74 -7.22 6.76 2.20
CA HIS A 74 -5.99 7.50 2.44
C HIS A 74 -5.66 7.61 3.93
N GLU A 75 -4.36 7.57 4.27
CA GLU A 75 -3.91 7.63 5.65
C GLU A 75 -4.26 8.99 6.30
N GLN A 76 -4.18 10.10 5.56
CA GLN A 76 -4.60 11.42 6.07
C GLN A 76 -6.12 11.60 6.29
N SER A 77 -6.90 10.60 5.90
CA SER A 77 -8.35 10.56 6.11
C SER A 77 -8.75 9.76 7.35
N ARG A 78 -7.81 9.15 8.09
CA ARG A 78 -8.13 8.45 9.34
C ARG A 78 -8.85 9.35 10.36
N PRO A 79 -9.74 8.80 11.21
CA PRO A 79 -10.45 9.55 12.24
C PRO A 79 -9.51 10.23 13.26
N ASP A 80 -8.39 9.57 13.57
CA ASP A 80 -7.35 9.99 14.52
C ASP A 80 -6.26 10.89 13.88
N ARG A 81 -6.34 11.18 12.57
CA ARG A 81 -5.27 11.88 11.84
C ARG A 81 -4.88 13.23 12.43
N ASP A 82 -5.81 13.94 13.09
CA ASP A 82 -5.53 15.25 13.70
C ASP A 82 -4.55 15.15 14.88
N ASN A 83 -4.26 13.96 15.40
CA ASN A 83 -3.18 13.73 16.38
C ASN A 83 -1.79 13.73 15.75
N TYR A 84 -1.70 13.53 14.43
CA TYR A 84 -0.45 13.27 13.70
C TYR A 84 -0.14 14.34 12.65
N VAL A 85 -1.16 14.88 11.99
CA VAL A 85 -0.99 15.91 10.95
C VAL A 85 -1.93 17.09 11.18
N THR A 86 -1.55 18.24 10.66
CA THR A 86 -2.42 19.42 10.53
C THR A 86 -2.72 19.66 9.05
N ILE A 87 -4.01 19.76 8.72
CA ILE A 87 -4.44 20.15 7.38
C ILE A 87 -4.56 21.66 7.28
N LYS A 88 -3.85 22.25 6.33
CA LYS A 88 -3.87 23.68 6.03
C LYS A 88 -4.89 23.96 4.94
N MET A 89 -6.17 23.96 5.33
CA MET A 89 -7.32 24.14 4.41
C MET A 89 -7.23 25.41 3.56
N GLU A 90 -6.57 26.45 4.09
CA GLU A 90 -6.29 27.72 3.40
C GLU A 90 -5.36 27.58 2.19
N ASN A 91 -4.52 26.53 2.15
CA ASN A 91 -3.59 26.26 1.05
C ASN A 91 -4.19 25.36 -0.04
N ILE A 92 -5.40 24.82 0.14
CA ILE A 92 -6.02 23.84 -0.76
C ILE A 92 -6.94 24.55 -1.76
N TYR A 93 -6.97 24.10 -3.01
CA TYR A 93 -8.01 24.48 -3.96
C TYR A 93 -9.41 24.12 -3.42
N ASP A 94 -10.38 25.03 -3.51
CA ASP A 94 -11.71 24.82 -2.91
C ASP A 94 -12.40 23.56 -3.44
N ALA A 95 -12.27 23.30 -4.75
CA ALA A 95 -12.78 22.09 -5.40
C ALA A 95 -12.21 20.78 -4.82
N ASN A 96 -11.03 20.81 -4.17
CA ASN A 96 -10.33 19.63 -3.66
C ASN A 96 -10.38 19.48 -2.14
N LYS A 97 -10.98 20.41 -1.38
CA LYS A 97 -11.07 20.33 0.09
C LYS A 97 -11.74 19.04 0.58
N HIS A 98 -12.66 18.47 -0.22
CA HIS A 98 -13.32 17.22 0.12
C HIS A 98 -12.34 16.03 0.23
N ASN A 99 -11.20 16.04 -0.48
CA ASN A 99 -10.16 15.00 -0.42
C ASN A 99 -9.43 14.93 0.93
N PHE A 100 -9.64 15.89 1.81
CA PHE A 100 -8.99 15.99 3.13
C PHE A 100 -9.96 15.74 4.28
N LYS A 101 -11.20 15.35 3.97
CA LYS A 101 -12.19 14.93 4.96
C LYS A 101 -11.75 13.64 5.65
N LYS A 102 -12.05 13.55 6.94
CA LYS A 102 -11.89 12.32 7.70
C LYS A 102 -13.03 11.35 7.35
N HIS A 103 -12.74 10.05 7.37
CA HIS A 103 -13.71 9.00 7.16
C HIS A 103 -13.85 8.18 8.45
N ASN A 104 -14.97 8.36 9.14
CA ASN A 104 -15.25 7.68 10.42
C ASN A 104 -15.39 6.16 10.28
N SER A 105 -15.59 5.65 9.06
CA SER A 105 -15.68 4.22 8.77
C SER A 105 -14.32 3.52 8.64
N ILE A 106 -13.20 4.25 8.70
CA ILE A 106 -11.87 3.64 8.66
C ILE A 106 -11.61 2.97 10.00
N ASP A 107 -11.45 1.65 9.96
CA ASP A 107 -10.91 0.86 11.07
C ASP A 107 -9.38 0.75 10.91
N SER A 108 -8.65 1.21 11.93
CA SER A 108 -7.18 1.12 11.96
C SER A 108 -6.68 -0.29 12.24
N LEU A 109 -7.54 -1.20 12.68
CA LEU A 109 -7.19 -2.57 13.11
C LEU A 109 -6.11 -2.57 14.20
N GLY A 110 -6.10 -1.54 15.04
CA GLY A 110 -5.10 -1.37 16.12
C GLY A 110 -3.72 -0.91 15.64
N THR A 111 -3.54 -0.60 14.35
CA THR A 111 -2.26 -0.13 13.82
C THR A 111 -2.05 1.37 14.06
N PRO A 112 -0.80 1.80 14.36
CA PRO A 112 -0.48 3.21 14.52
C PRO A 112 -0.65 3.98 13.20
N TYR A 113 -0.68 5.31 13.29
CA TYR A 113 -0.66 6.17 12.11
C TYR A 113 0.69 6.07 11.39
N ASP A 114 0.67 5.86 10.08
CA ASP A 114 1.88 5.63 9.30
C ASP A 114 2.16 6.77 8.31
N TYR A 115 3.05 7.69 8.70
CA TYR A 115 3.54 8.75 7.79
C TYR A 115 4.19 8.21 6.51
N GLY A 116 4.75 7.01 6.56
CA GLY A 116 5.40 6.32 5.45
C GLY A 116 4.44 5.53 4.56
N SER A 117 3.15 5.49 4.89
CA SER A 117 2.15 4.71 4.15
C SER A 117 2.12 5.12 2.68
N ILE A 118 2.01 4.13 1.79
CA ILE A 118 1.76 4.36 0.36
C ILE A 118 0.44 5.11 0.14
N MET A 119 -0.49 5.01 1.09
CA MET A 119 -1.80 5.65 1.08
C MET A 119 -1.79 7.09 1.61
N HIS A 120 -0.66 7.58 2.13
CA HIS A 120 -0.54 8.95 2.59
C HIS A 120 -0.34 9.92 1.41
N TYR A 121 -1.04 11.06 1.43
CA TYR A 121 -0.77 12.16 0.50
C TYR A 121 0.55 12.87 0.78
N GLY A 122 1.16 13.43 -0.27
CA GLY A 122 2.32 14.29 -0.14
C GLY A 122 1.97 15.65 0.46
N ALA A 123 2.96 16.30 1.08
CA ALA A 123 2.77 17.53 1.84
C ALA A 123 2.13 18.69 1.06
N ARG A 124 2.25 18.70 -0.28
CA ARG A 124 1.76 19.79 -1.17
C ARG A 124 0.64 19.35 -2.11
N TYR A 125 0.05 18.18 -1.91
CA TYR A 125 -1.03 17.70 -2.78
C TYR A 125 -2.20 18.69 -2.77
N PHE A 126 -2.74 19.02 -3.95
CA PHE A 126 -3.81 20.00 -4.15
C PHE A 126 -3.52 21.42 -3.63
N SER A 127 -2.24 21.78 -3.47
CA SER A 127 -1.85 23.14 -3.06
C SER A 127 -2.13 24.16 -4.16
N LYS A 128 -2.78 25.27 -3.80
CA LYS A 128 -3.04 26.41 -4.72
C LYS A 128 -1.96 27.48 -4.71
N ASN A 129 -1.01 27.40 -3.79
CA ASN A 129 -0.02 28.45 -3.54
C ASN A 129 1.40 27.89 -3.29
N GLY A 130 1.63 26.62 -3.61
CA GLY A 130 2.91 25.92 -3.39
C GLY A 130 3.26 25.64 -1.92
N LYS A 131 2.46 26.12 -0.97
CA LYS A 131 2.66 25.86 0.47
C LYS A 131 2.10 24.48 0.85
N PRO A 132 2.60 23.85 1.92
CA PRO A 132 2.09 22.56 2.38
C PRO A 132 0.59 22.60 2.71
N THR A 133 -0.15 21.61 2.23
CA THR A 133 -1.55 21.34 2.60
C THR A 133 -1.65 20.36 3.76
N ILE A 134 -0.62 19.52 3.96
CA ILE A 134 -0.49 18.60 5.10
C ILE A 134 0.85 18.87 5.79
N VAL A 135 0.82 19.12 7.10
CA VAL A 135 2.01 19.34 7.92
C VAL A 135 2.06 18.28 9.01
N PRO A 136 3.06 17.38 9.02
CA PRO A 136 3.28 16.45 10.13
C PRO A 136 3.56 17.19 11.44
N LYS A 137 3.02 16.68 12.54
CA LYS A 137 3.29 17.19 13.90
C LYS A 137 4.59 16.65 14.47
N GLN A 138 5.02 15.46 14.03
CA GLN A 138 6.33 14.91 14.37
C GLN A 138 7.42 15.59 13.53
N SER A 139 8.49 16.06 14.18
CA SER A 139 9.63 16.67 13.48
C SER A 139 10.42 15.62 12.68
N GLY A 140 10.95 16.04 11.53
CA GLY A 140 11.85 15.21 10.71
C GLY A 140 11.19 14.10 9.89
N VAL A 141 9.86 13.93 9.94
CA VAL A 141 9.17 12.92 9.13
C VAL A 141 8.80 13.45 7.75
N THR A 142 8.87 12.57 6.75
CA THR A 142 8.43 12.85 5.37
C THR A 142 7.18 12.04 5.06
N ILE A 143 6.29 12.60 4.24
CA ILE A 143 5.01 11.99 3.84
C ILE A 143 4.85 11.97 2.32
N GLY A 144 4.06 11.01 1.82
CA GLY A 144 3.69 10.93 0.40
C GLY A 144 4.65 10.17 -0.49
N GLN A 145 5.44 9.25 0.07
CA GLN A 145 6.28 8.36 -0.72
C GLN A 145 5.45 7.56 -1.74
N ARG A 146 6.04 7.23 -2.89
CA ARG A 146 5.45 6.40 -3.96
C ARG A 146 6.43 5.34 -4.44
N SER A 147 7.23 4.80 -3.52
CA SER A 147 8.23 3.77 -3.78
C SER A 147 7.67 2.35 -3.65
N GLY A 148 6.74 2.13 -2.72
CA GLY A 148 6.17 0.81 -2.42
C GLY A 148 5.40 0.80 -1.10
N LEU A 149 4.95 -0.37 -0.67
CA LEU A 149 4.30 -0.58 0.61
C LEU A 149 5.25 -0.26 1.77
N SER A 150 4.75 0.44 2.77
CA SER A 150 5.39 0.44 4.07
C SER A 150 5.21 -0.94 4.73
N LYS A 151 6.01 -1.21 5.77
CA LYS A 151 5.79 -2.40 6.61
C LYS A 151 4.41 -2.38 7.27
N MET A 152 3.88 -1.20 7.57
CA MET A 152 2.58 -1.04 8.21
C MET A 152 1.43 -1.25 7.24
N ASP A 153 1.54 -0.78 5.99
CA ASP A 153 0.56 -1.04 4.92
C ASP A 153 0.33 -2.56 4.77
N ALA A 154 1.42 -3.31 4.64
CA ALA A 154 1.36 -4.77 4.52
C ALA A 154 0.84 -5.45 5.80
N HIS A 155 1.24 -4.97 6.98
CA HIS A 155 0.74 -5.51 8.24
C HIS A 155 -0.76 -5.29 8.42
N GLN A 156 -1.25 -4.07 8.21
CA GLN A 156 -2.67 -3.74 8.30
C GLN A 156 -3.50 -4.51 7.27
N MET A 157 -2.97 -4.70 6.05
CA MET A 157 -3.65 -5.51 5.04
C MET A 157 -3.76 -6.98 5.46
N ARG A 158 -2.71 -7.53 6.07
CA ARG A 158 -2.74 -8.89 6.62
C ARG A 158 -3.77 -9.04 7.73
N LEU A 159 -3.89 -8.06 8.62
CA LEU A 159 -4.94 -8.04 9.64
C LEU A 159 -6.34 -7.98 9.00
N ARG A 160 -6.53 -7.11 8.00
CA ARG A 160 -7.81 -6.89 7.32
C ARG A 160 -8.35 -8.15 6.64
N TYR A 161 -7.46 -8.91 6.00
CA TYR A 161 -7.80 -10.13 5.27
C TYR A 161 -7.56 -11.40 6.09
N SER A 162 -7.34 -11.27 7.40
CA SER A 162 -7.12 -12.40 8.32
C SER A 162 -6.06 -13.37 7.80
N CYS A 163 -4.99 -12.84 7.22
CA CYS A 163 -3.90 -13.66 6.71
C CYS A 163 -3.32 -14.51 7.85
N SER A 164 -3.11 -15.80 7.58
CA SER A 164 -2.38 -16.66 8.51
C SER A 164 -1.01 -16.06 8.81
N ALA A 165 -0.54 -16.23 10.05
CA ALA A 165 0.82 -15.82 10.40
C ALA A 165 1.79 -16.45 9.39
N PRO A 166 2.78 -15.70 8.86
CA PRO A 166 3.79 -16.29 8.02
C PRO A 166 4.38 -17.46 8.80
N THR A 167 4.30 -18.67 8.24
CA THR A 167 4.90 -19.85 8.84
C THR A 167 6.37 -19.50 9.00
N THR A 168 6.81 -19.23 10.22
CA THR A 168 8.24 -19.16 10.52
C THR A 168 8.74 -20.57 10.27
N ALA A 169 9.22 -20.82 9.05
CA ALA A 169 10.11 -21.93 8.82
C ALA A 169 11.24 -21.72 9.83
N ALA A 170 11.26 -22.56 10.86
CA ALA A 170 12.33 -22.58 11.84
C ALA A 170 13.65 -22.61 11.04
N PRO A 171 14.66 -21.80 11.42
CA PRO A 171 15.94 -21.88 10.76
C PRO A 171 16.40 -23.33 10.87
N THR A 172 16.48 -24.01 9.73
CA THR A 172 16.99 -25.36 9.66
C THR A 172 18.47 -25.22 10.01
N THR A 173 18.80 -25.47 11.27
CA THR A 173 20.17 -25.61 11.72
C THR A 173 20.77 -26.75 10.89
N ALA A 174 21.55 -26.38 9.87
CA ALA A 174 22.37 -27.33 9.15
C ALA A 174 23.38 -27.89 10.15
N THR A 175 23.15 -29.12 10.59
CA THR A 175 24.15 -29.90 11.33
C THR A 175 25.38 -30.04 10.43
N PRO A 176 26.58 -29.63 10.87
CA PRO A 176 27.79 -29.86 10.09
C PRO A 176 28.03 -31.37 10.04
N SER A 177 27.95 -31.92 8.82
CA SER A 177 28.36 -33.30 8.56
C SER A 177 29.87 -33.40 8.73
N THR A 178 30.31 -34.03 9.82
CA THR A 178 31.70 -34.47 9.98
C THR A 178 31.98 -35.57 8.97
N ALA A 179 32.76 -35.24 7.93
CA ALA A 179 33.34 -36.21 7.03
C ALA A 179 34.33 -37.11 7.79
N ALA A 180 34.16 -38.42 7.70
CA ALA A 180 35.10 -39.42 8.21
C ALA A 180 36.41 -39.39 7.39
N PRO A 181 37.59 -39.63 8.00
CA PRO A 181 38.84 -39.63 7.27
C PRO A 181 38.96 -40.89 6.41
N THR A 182 39.45 -40.69 5.18
CA THR A 182 39.79 -41.76 4.23
C THR A 182 41.07 -42.47 4.71
N PRO A 183 41.14 -43.82 4.68
CA PRO A 183 42.38 -44.52 5.00
C PRO A 183 43.37 -44.38 3.83
N GLN A 184 44.56 -43.82 4.11
CA GLN A 184 45.68 -43.87 3.17
C GLN A 184 46.29 -45.27 3.17
N SER A 185 46.48 -45.83 1.97
CA SER A 185 47.24 -47.03 1.73
C SER A 185 48.62 -46.67 1.17
N GLY A 186 49.68 -47.13 1.84
CA GLY A 186 50.92 -47.66 1.26
C GLY A 186 51.91 -46.69 0.59
N LYS A 187 52.99 -46.35 1.30
CA LYS A 187 54.32 -46.97 1.11
C LYS A 187 55.20 -46.73 2.32
#